data_AF-A0A4P7UJX5-F1
#
_entry.id   AF-A0A4P7UJX5-F1
#
_cell.length_a   1.000
_cell.length_b   1.000
_cell.length_c   1.000
_cell.angle_alpha   90.00
_cell.angle_beta   90.00
_cell.angle_gamma   90.00
#
_symmetry.space_group_name_H-M   'P 1'
#
loop_
_entity.id
_entity.type
_entity.pdbx_description
1 polymer ?
#
loop_
_entity_poly.entity_id
_entity_poly.type
_entity_poly.pdbx_seq_one_letter_code
_entity_poly.pdbx_strand_id
1 'polypeptide(L)'
;MLCRLFYLILKDMLNIKTITHLCLRIKVKQEILIRVASNMDKYCSLREKETKPGKRRLIANAKSELKAIQHKILHNLLYRIPISPYAHGAVPKHSAKTNAAVHCGRQYKFCMDLKSCFPNVPSSRIRRLYEEILGCSPIVAQTLTNLTTFNYELAQGFPTSAALVNILCIPLDKNIYEYVYPKGLRYSRYIDDITISGSFISEKTRANLRQIVTRNAFFLNMKKETFNTGHSAGIVTGLNTDSVKPIVPRQYKKNLRAAEYNLQRQDKTTMAKDALKSLNLSILGKKQYIKAIEG
;
A
#
# COMPACT_ATOMS: atom_id res chain seq x y z
N MET A 1 18.13 22.36 3.03
CA MET A 1 18.51 22.11 4.44
C MET A 1 17.67 21.04 5.12
N LEU A 2 16.32 21.09 5.06
CA LEU A 2 15.41 20.10 5.68
C LEU A 2 15.57 18.64 5.21
N CYS A 3 15.94 18.39 3.94
CA CYS A 3 16.15 17.02 3.46
C CYS A 3 17.33 16.32 4.15
N ARG A 4 18.46 17.00 4.31
CA ARG A 4 19.68 16.40 4.89
C ARG A 4 19.48 16.03 6.36
N LEU A 5 18.81 16.90 7.13
CA LEU A 5 18.48 16.63 8.53
C LEU A 5 17.51 15.44 8.66
N PHE A 6 16.51 15.35 7.78
CA PHE A 6 15.59 14.21 7.75
C PHE A 6 16.28 12.88 7.41
N TYR A 7 17.20 12.87 6.44
CA TYR A 7 17.99 11.68 6.13
C TYR A 7 18.94 11.27 7.27
N LEU A 8 19.53 12.24 7.98
CA LEU A 8 20.33 11.96 9.17
C LEU A 8 19.48 11.30 10.26
N ILE A 9 18.28 11.83 10.52
CA ILE A 9 17.33 11.23 11.48
C ILE A 9 16.99 9.80 11.06
N LEU A 10 16.67 9.54 9.78
CA LEU A 10 16.37 8.19 9.31
C LEU A 10 17.54 7.21 9.47
N LYS A 11 18.77 7.68 9.26
CA LYS A 11 19.98 6.87 9.38
C LYS A 11 20.18 6.34 10.81
N ASP A 12 19.77 7.13 11.80
CA ASP A 12 19.87 6.77 13.21
C ASP A 12 18.70 5.90 13.70
N MET A 13 17.60 5.77 12.93
CA MET A 13 16.42 5.00 13.35
C MET A 13 16.65 3.48 13.41
N LEU A 14 17.42 2.93 12.46
CA LEU A 14 17.79 1.52 12.47
C LEU A 14 19.24 1.36 12.90
N ASN A 15 20.18 1.92 12.13
CA ASN A 15 21.60 1.97 12.42
C ASN A 15 22.21 0.62 12.89
N ILE A 16 21.72 -0.50 12.35
CA ILE A 16 22.09 -1.85 12.82
C ILE A 16 23.38 -2.30 12.13
N LYS A 17 24.45 -2.51 12.91
CA LYS A 17 25.79 -2.81 12.38
C LYS A 17 26.17 -4.29 12.33
N THR A 18 25.58 -5.13 13.17
CA THR A 18 25.93 -6.56 13.24
C THR A 18 24.69 -7.43 13.15
N ILE A 19 24.88 -8.68 12.69
CA ILE A 19 23.81 -9.68 12.66
C ILE A 19 23.30 -9.98 14.07
N THR A 20 24.19 -10.00 15.06
CA THR A 20 23.82 -10.18 16.46
C THR A 20 22.89 -9.06 16.95
N HIS A 21 23.21 -7.79 16.63
CA HIS A 21 22.32 -6.67 16.96
C HIS A 21 20.98 -6.80 16.22
N LEU A 22 20.97 -7.17 14.93
CA LEU A 22 19.73 -7.43 14.20
C LEU A 22 18.86 -8.49 14.91
N CYS A 23 19.46 -9.63 15.26
CA CYS A 23 18.81 -10.75 15.93
C CYS A 23 18.15 -10.34 17.26
N LEU A 24 18.85 -9.55 18.07
CA LEU A 24 18.32 -9.00 19.32
C LEU A 24 17.10 -8.11 19.07
N ARG A 25 17.19 -7.22 18.07
CA ARG A 25 16.10 -6.28 17.73
C ARG A 25 14.84 -6.99 17.25
N ILE A 26 14.97 -8.02 16.43
CA ILE A 26 13.82 -8.78 15.90
C ILE A 26 13.44 -9.99 16.78
N LYS A 27 14.22 -10.31 17.81
CA LYS A 27 14.02 -11.47 18.70
C LYS A 27 14.00 -12.80 17.93
N VAL A 28 15.04 -13.05 17.12
CA VAL A 28 15.23 -14.29 16.34
C VAL A 28 16.64 -14.81 16.60
N LYS A 29 16.80 -16.14 16.76
CA LYS A 29 18.14 -16.74 16.90
C LYS A 29 18.93 -16.57 15.60
N GLN A 30 20.22 -16.27 15.73
CA GLN A 30 21.10 -15.99 14.59
C GLN A 30 21.17 -17.14 13.58
N GLU A 31 21.26 -18.38 14.06
CA GLU A 31 21.26 -19.58 13.22
C GLU A 31 20.01 -19.67 12.34
N ILE A 32 18.83 -19.43 12.92
CA ILE A 32 17.55 -19.45 12.20
C ILE A 32 17.54 -18.34 11.15
N LEU A 33 17.96 -17.12 11.52
CA LEU A 33 17.95 -15.97 10.64
C LEU A 33 18.84 -16.20 9.40
N ILE A 34 20.08 -16.65 9.63
CA ILE A 34 21.05 -16.91 8.55
C ILE A 34 20.55 -18.05 7.66
N ARG A 35 20.07 -19.15 8.26
CA ARG A 35 19.53 -20.29 7.51
C ARG A 35 18.41 -19.86 6.55
N VAL A 36 17.43 -19.09 7.05
CA VAL A 36 16.31 -18.63 6.23
C VAL A 36 16.77 -17.63 5.16
N ALA A 37 17.61 -16.66 5.53
CA ALA A 37 18.11 -15.64 4.61
C ALA A 37 18.98 -16.21 3.47
N SER A 38 19.69 -17.33 3.70
CA SER A 38 20.53 -17.98 2.70
C SER A 38 19.81 -19.05 1.87
N ASN A 39 18.57 -19.42 2.21
CA ASN A 39 17.83 -20.49 1.54
C ASN A 39 16.42 -20.03 1.10
N MET A 40 16.29 -18.82 0.55
CA MET A 40 14.99 -18.21 0.29
C MET A 40 14.04 -19.09 -0.55
N ASP A 41 14.55 -19.82 -1.55
CA ASP A 41 13.75 -20.71 -2.40
C ASP A 41 13.10 -21.88 -1.64
N LYS A 42 13.67 -22.29 -0.50
CA LYS A 42 13.06 -23.28 0.39
C LYS A 42 11.90 -22.70 1.20
N TYR A 43 11.85 -21.38 1.36
CA TYR A 43 10.94 -20.67 2.25
C TYR A 43 9.90 -19.81 1.53
N CYS A 44 10.04 -19.59 0.23
CA CYS A 44 9.12 -18.82 -0.57
C CYS A 44 8.92 -19.48 -1.94
N SER A 45 7.68 -19.54 -2.40
CA SER A 45 7.33 -19.96 -3.75
C SER A 45 6.35 -18.97 -4.39
N LEU A 46 6.20 -19.02 -5.71
CA LEU A 46 5.13 -18.28 -6.38
C LEU A 46 3.86 -19.11 -6.41
N ARG A 47 2.73 -18.45 -6.23
CA ARG A 47 1.41 -19.02 -6.49
C ARG A 47 0.59 -18.09 -7.36
N GLU A 48 -0.19 -18.66 -8.28
CA GLU A 48 -1.22 -17.89 -8.96
C GLU A 48 -2.35 -17.56 -8.00
N LYS A 49 -2.78 -16.30 -8.01
CA LYS A 49 -3.98 -15.85 -7.33
C LYS A 49 -4.81 -15.01 -8.28
N GLU A 50 -6.08 -15.37 -8.40
CA GLU A 50 -7.06 -14.52 -9.05
C GLU A 50 -7.41 -13.34 -8.13
N THR A 51 -7.21 -12.12 -8.64
CA THR A 51 -7.43 -10.87 -7.88
C THR A 51 -8.74 -10.19 -8.25
N LYS A 52 -9.21 -10.41 -9.47
CA LYS A 52 -10.52 -10.02 -10.02
C LYS A 52 -10.90 -11.10 -11.03
N PRO A 53 -12.19 -11.28 -11.35
CA PRO A 53 -12.62 -12.20 -12.41
C PRO A 53 -11.78 -12.01 -13.68
N GLY A 54 -11.11 -13.07 -14.13
CA GLY A 54 -10.23 -13.07 -15.31
C GLY A 54 -8.84 -12.44 -15.10
N LYS A 55 -8.49 -11.97 -13.89
CA LYS A 55 -7.22 -11.30 -13.59
C LYS A 55 -6.39 -12.07 -12.58
N ARG A 56 -5.50 -12.92 -13.10
CA ARG A 56 -4.52 -13.69 -12.32
C ARG A 56 -3.22 -12.91 -12.12
N ARG A 57 -2.58 -13.14 -10.97
CA ARG A 57 -1.26 -12.60 -10.61
C ARG A 57 -0.44 -13.68 -9.93
N LEU A 58 0.85 -13.71 -10.22
CA LEU A 58 1.81 -14.46 -9.42
C LEU A 58 2.11 -13.68 -8.14
N ILE A 59 1.91 -14.31 -6.99
CA ILE A 59 2.11 -13.73 -5.67
C ILE A 59 3.08 -14.63 -4.90
N ALA A 60 4.03 -14.01 -4.20
CA ALA A 60 4.93 -14.72 -3.32
C ALA A 60 4.18 -15.32 -2.12
N ASN A 61 4.45 -16.58 -1.86
CA ASN A 61 3.87 -17.37 -0.78
C ASN A 61 4.98 -17.77 0.19
N ALA A 62 5.24 -16.91 1.17
CA ALA A 62 6.16 -17.19 2.25
C ALA A 62 5.61 -18.27 3.19
N LYS A 63 6.43 -19.29 3.49
CA LYS A 63 6.17 -20.28 4.55
C LYS A 63 6.07 -19.59 5.92
N SER A 64 5.42 -20.26 6.87
CA SER A 64 5.14 -19.73 8.20
C SER A 64 6.37 -19.18 8.92
N GLU A 65 7.52 -19.86 8.83
CA GLU A 65 8.77 -19.44 9.46
C GLU A 65 9.31 -18.11 8.90
N LEU A 66 9.40 -17.99 7.56
CA LEU A 66 9.80 -16.73 6.92
C LEU A 66 8.80 -15.61 7.23
N LYS A 67 7.50 -15.91 7.16
CA LYS A 67 6.45 -14.94 7.47
C LYS A 67 6.55 -14.43 8.91
N ALA A 68 6.89 -15.29 9.87
CA ALA A 68 7.11 -14.91 11.26
C ALA A 68 8.32 -13.95 11.41
N ILE A 69 9.43 -14.23 10.71
CA ILE A 69 10.59 -13.32 10.67
C ILE A 69 10.21 -11.98 10.02
N GLN A 70 9.49 -12.00 8.91
CA GLN A 70 9.01 -10.79 8.22
C GLN A 70 8.08 -9.95 9.09
N HIS A 71 7.18 -10.57 9.86
CA HIS A 71 6.36 -9.85 10.84
C HIS A 71 7.21 -9.21 11.94
N LYS A 72 8.23 -9.90 12.45
CA LYS A 72 9.16 -9.34 13.44
C LYS A 72 9.96 -8.16 12.87
N ILE A 73 10.42 -8.24 11.62
CA ILE A 73 11.04 -7.12 10.89
C ILE A 73 10.05 -5.96 10.79
N LEU A 74 8.81 -6.22 10.35
CA LEU A 74 7.78 -5.20 10.18
C LEU A 74 7.50 -4.45 11.49
N HIS A 75 7.19 -5.17 12.58
CA HIS A 75 6.77 -4.56 13.83
C HIS A 75 7.93 -3.96 14.64
N ASN A 76 9.08 -4.62 14.68
CA ASN A 76 10.18 -4.18 15.54
C ASN A 76 11.10 -3.16 14.84
N LEU A 77 11.12 -3.15 13.51
CA LEU A 77 11.99 -2.29 12.72
C LEU A 77 11.18 -1.28 11.89
N LEU A 78 10.39 -1.74 10.92
CA LEU A 78 9.85 -0.87 9.87
C LEU A 78 8.75 0.09 10.36
N TYR A 79 7.84 -0.35 11.22
CA TYR A 79 6.79 0.51 11.77
C TYR A 79 7.28 1.56 12.76
N ARG A 80 8.56 1.50 13.16
CA ARG A 80 9.19 2.55 13.97
C ARG A 80 9.73 3.69 13.13
N ILE A 81 9.85 3.50 11.81
CA ILE A 81 10.35 4.51 10.90
C ILE A 81 9.23 5.52 10.62
N PRO A 82 9.46 6.83 10.77
CA PRO A 82 8.49 7.84 10.40
C PRO A 82 8.23 7.76 8.90
N ILE A 83 6.96 7.72 8.53
CA ILE A 83 6.53 7.73 7.14
C ILE A 83 5.90 9.09 6.80
N SER A 84 5.68 9.32 5.52
CA SER A 84 4.99 10.51 5.02
C SER A 84 3.61 10.69 5.67
N PRO A 85 3.23 11.90 6.10
CA PRO A 85 1.90 12.19 6.64
C PRO A 85 0.79 12.10 5.57
N TYR A 86 1.18 12.06 4.29
CA TYR A 86 0.25 11.93 3.16
C TYR A 86 0.01 10.47 2.76
N ALA A 87 0.68 9.52 3.41
CA ALA A 87 0.51 8.10 3.16
C ALA A 87 -0.63 7.52 4.03
N HIS A 88 -1.59 6.85 3.39
CA HIS A 88 -2.73 6.21 4.06
C HIS A 88 -2.76 4.68 3.88
N GLY A 89 -2.09 4.17 2.84
CA GLY A 89 -2.08 2.74 2.52
C GLY A 89 -1.10 1.96 3.38
N ALA A 90 -1.54 0.86 4.00
CA ALA A 90 -0.74 0.05 4.95
C ALA A 90 -0.05 0.87 6.06
N VAL A 91 -0.70 1.94 6.48
CA VAL A 91 -0.27 2.79 7.58
C VAL A 91 -1.19 2.55 8.79
N PRO A 92 -0.65 2.26 9.98
CA PRO A 92 -1.47 2.10 11.18
C PRO A 92 -2.39 3.30 11.39
N LYS A 93 -3.67 3.05 11.74
CA LYS A 93 -4.72 4.06 11.94
C LYS A 93 -5.20 4.82 10.68
N HIS A 94 -4.61 4.57 9.52
CA HIS A 94 -5.15 5.06 8.24
C HIS A 94 -5.89 3.94 7.49
N SER A 95 -6.75 4.36 6.58
CA SER A 95 -7.62 3.48 5.79
C SER A 95 -8.04 4.15 4.48
N ALA A 96 -8.69 3.39 3.60
CA ALA A 96 -9.32 3.93 2.40
C ALA A 96 -10.29 5.07 2.72
N LYS A 97 -11.03 5.00 3.86
CA LYS A 97 -11.89 6.09 4.34
C LYS A 97 -11.10 7.37 4.57
N THR A 98 -10.03 7.29 5.36
CA THR A 98 -9.20 8.47 5.68
C THR A 98 -8.53 9.05 4.43
N ASN A 99 -8.16 8.22 3.46
CA ASN A 99 -7.57 8.66 2.19
C ASN A 99 -8.61 9.43 1.35
N ALA A 100 -9.79 8.84 1.18
CA ALA A 100 -10.88 9.46 0.44
C ALA A 100 -11.33 10.79 1.08
N ALA A 101 -11.34 10.87 2.42
CA ALA A 101 -11.76 12.06 3.16
C ALA A 101 -10.95 13.31 2.81
N VAL A 102 -9.66 13.18 2.46
CA VAL A 102 -8.79 14.30 2.03
C VAL A 102 -9.36 15.01 0.80
N HIS A 103 -10.11 14.30 -0.03
CA HIS A 103 -10.57 14.77 -1.34
C HIS A 103 -12.08 15.07 -1.42
N CYS A 104 -12.79 14.91 -0.29
CA CYS A 104 -14.22 15.18 -0.18
C CYS A 104 -14.59 16.62 -0.57
N GLY A 105 -15.66 16.78 -1.34
CA GLY A 105 -16.18 18.07 -1.79
C GLY A 105 -15.30 18.83 -2.79
N ARG A 106 -14.23 18.22 -3.31
CA ARG A 106 -13.34 18.88 -4.29
C ARG A 106 -13.78 18.63 -5.72
N GLN A 107 -13.84 19.70 -6.51
CA GLN A 107 -14.38 19.70 -7.88
C GLN A 107 -13.50 18.91 -8.84
N TYR A 108 -12.18 19.15 -8.82
CA TYR A 108 -11.23 18.46 -9.69
C TYR A 108 -10.45 17.41 -8.92
N LYS A 109 -10.31 16.22 -9.51
CA LYS A 109 -9.57 15.10 -8.93
C LYS A 109 -8.73 14.45 -10.01
N PHE A 110 -7.43 14.38 -9.77
CA PHE A 110 -6.44 13.74 -10.63
C PHE A 110 -5.84 12.55 -9.89
N CYS A 111 -6.11 11.34 -10.38
CA CYS A 111 -5.62 10.11 -9.76
C CYS A 111 -4.61 9.44 -10.70
N MET A 112 -3.49 9.03 -10.13
CA MET A 112 -2.41 8.30 -10.78
C MET A 112 -2.19 6.97 -10.06
N ASP A 113 -1.74 5.94 -10.79
CA ASP A 113 -1.42 4.62 -10.25
C ASP A 113 0.05 4.31 -10.54
N LEU A 114 0.80 3.88 -9.54
CA LEU A 114 2.16 3.38 -9.74
C LEU A 114 2.10 2.00 -10.41
N LYS A 115 2.66 1.89 -11.61
CA LYS A 115 2.68 0.66 -12.40
C LYS A 115 3.43 -0.42 -11.62
N SER A 116 2.76 -1.54 -11.36
CA SER A 116 3.34 -2.73 -10.70
C SER A 116 4.28 -2.36 -9.55
N CYS A 117 3.78 -1.58 -8.60
CA CYS A 117 4.61 -0.90 -7.59
C CYS A 117 5.61 -1.81 -6.87
N PHE A 118 5.20 -3.01 -6.44
CA PHE A 118 6.14 -3.94 -5.78
C PHE A 118 7.15 -4.58 -6.77
N PRO A 119 6.73 -5.27 -7.85
CA PRO A 119 7.69 -5.87 -8.80
C PRO A 119 8.67 -4.87 -9.42
N ASN A 120 8.25 -3.62 -9.64
CA ASN A 120 9.13 -2.59 -10.20
C ASN A 120 10.11 -1.97 -9.17
N VAL A 121 10.15 -2.46 -7.93
CA VAL A 121 11.15 -2.08 -6.94
C VAL A 121 12.22 -3.18 -6.86
N PRO A 122 13.41 -2.98 -7.44
CA PRO A 122 14.46 -3.99 -7.44
C PRO A 122 15.07 -4.16 -6.05
N SER A 123 15.54 -5.37 -5.76
CA SER A 123 16.24 -5.74 -4.52
C SER A 123 17.46 -4.86 -4.25
N SER A 124 18.16 -4.40 -5.29
CA SER A 124 19.26 -3.43 -5.18
C SER A 124 18.80 -2.11 -4.57
N ARG A 125 17.61 -1.60 -4.92
CA ARG A 125 17.03 -0.39 -4.33
C ARG A 125 16.64 -0.61 -2.86
N ILE A 126 16.16 -1.79 -2.51
CA ILE A 126 15.88 -2.17 -1.12
C ILE A 126 17.16 -2.28 -0.29
N ARG A 127 18.23 -2.85 -0.85
CA ARG A 127 19.54 -2.90 -0.19
C ARG A 127 20.07 -1.50 0.08
N ARG A 128 20.08 -0.62 -0.93
CA ARG A 128 20.50 0.79 -0.77
C ARG A 128 19.65 1.51 0.28
N LEU A 129 18.34 1.26 0.32
CA LEU A 129 17.47 1.81 1.38
C LEU A 129 17.97 1.40 2.77
N TYR A 130 18.24 0.11 3.01
CA TYR A 130 18.75 -0.34 4.31
C TYR A 130 20.13 0.24 4.63
N GLU A 131 21.04 0.27 3.66
CA GLU A 131 22.43 0.65 3.85
C GLU A 131 22.63 2.17 3.95
N GLU A 132 22.14 2.92 2.96
CA GLU A 132 22.42 4.35 2.80
C GLU A 132 21.44 5.23 3.59
N ILE A 133 20.16 4.84 3.65
CA ILE A 133 19.10 5.66 4.25
C ILE A 133 18.82 5.24 5.70
N LEU A 134 18.82 3.94 5.99
CA LEU A 134 18.49 3.41 7.32
C LEU A 134 19.73 3.04 8.17
N GLY A 135 20.93 3.26 7.62
CA GLY A 135 22.18 3.16 8.36
C GLY A 135 22.62 1.74 8.71
N CYS A 136 22.07 0.70 8.10
CA CYS A 136 22.54 -0.66 8.32
C CYS A 136 23.95 -0.87 7.73
N SER A 137 24.75 -1.76 8.33
CA SER A 137 26.00 -2.21 7.69
C SER A 137 25.71 -3.03 6.42
N PRO A 138 26.66 -3.17 5.49
CA PRO A 138 26.46 -3.93 4.25
C PRO A 138 25.94 -5.36 4.48
N ILE A 139 26.47 -6.06 5.49
CA ILE A 139 26.05 -7.43 5.83
C ILE A 139 24.60 -7.48 6.34
N VAL A 140 24.22 -6.53 7.19
CA VAL A 140 22.85 -6.44 7.72
C VAL A 140 21.86 -6.04 6.62
N ALA A 141 22.24 -5.07 5.79
CA ALA A 141 21.44 -4.63 4.65
C ALA A 141 21.20 -5.78 3.66
N GLN A 142 22.22 -6.58 3.37
CA GLN A 142 22.08 -7.76 2.52
C GLN A 142 21.15 -8.81 3.15
N THR A 143 21.32 -9.14 4.44
CA THR A 143 20.44 -10.10 5.13
C THR A 143 18.98 -9.63 5.13
N LEU A 144 18.72 -8.36 5.43
CA LEU A 144 17.37 -7.80 5.40
C LEU A 144 16.78 -7.80 3.99
N THR A 145 17.56 -7.45 2.97
CA THR A 145 17.13 -7.54 1.57
C THR A 145 16.75 -8.96 1.20
N ASN A 146 17.59 -9.95 1.53
CA ASN A 146 17.28 -11.35 1.26
C ASN A 146 15.95 -11.74 1.91
N LEU A 147 15.69 -11.35 3.16
CA LEU A 147 14.47 -11.70 3.89
C LEU A 147 13.21 -10.96 3.42
N THR A 148 13.37 -9.84 2.71
CA THR A 148 12.25 -8.94 2.35
C THR A 148 12.02 -8.79 0.86
N THR A 149 12.81 -9.47 0.03
CA THR A 149 12.68 -9.51 -1.44
C THR A 149 12.67 -10.95 -1.93
N PHE A 150 12.17 -11.17 -3.15
CA PHE A 150 12.15 -12.48 -3.78
C PHE A 150 12.28 -12.31 -5.29
N ASN A 151 13.00 -13.20 -5.98
CA ASN A 151 13.28 -13.08 -7.42
C ASN A 151 13.82 -11.69 -7.83
N TYR A 152 14.76 -11.16 -7.04
CA TYR A 152 15.42 -9.87 -7.25
C TYR A 152 14.52 -8.62 -7.18
N GLU A 153 13.27 -8.75 -6.74
CA GLU A 153 12.31 -7.66 -6.62
C GLU A 153 11.55 -7.68 -5.29
N LEU A 154 10.88 -6.57 -4.99
CA LEU A 154 10.02 -6.51 -3.82
C LEU A 154 8.75 -7.35 -4.07
N ALA A 155 8.62 -8.43 -3.30
CA ALA A 155 7.61 -9.43 -3.55
C ALA A 155 6.20 -8.96 -3.18
N GLN A 156 5.23 -9.18 -4.07
CA GLN A 156 3.82 -9.07 -3.70
C GLN A 156 3.44 -10.20 -2.76
N GLY A 157 2.91 -9.89 -1.58
CA GLY A 157 2.46 -10.89 -0.59
C GLY A 157 3.32 -10.98 0.67
N PHE A 158 4.52 -10.40 0.67
CA PHE A 158 5.33 -10.29 1.88
C PHE A 158 4.74 -9.23 2.84
N PRO A 159 4.70 -9.50 4.17
CA PRO A 159 4.21 -8.54 5.17
C PRO A 159 4.98 -7.21 5.16
N THR A 160 6.27 -7.23 4.78
CA THR A 160 7.16 -6.07 4.82
C THR A 160 7.02 -5.15 3.61
N SER A 161 6.52 -5.63 2.47
CA SER A 161 6.60 -4.91 1.19
C SER A 161 5.90 -3.56 1.21
N ALA A 162 4.71 -3.48 1.80
CA ALA A 162 3.96 -2.22 1.83
C ALA A 162 4.66 -1.16 2.71
N ALA A 163 5.26 -1.57 3.83
CA ALA A 163 6.03 -0.66 4.67
C ALA A 163 7.29 -0.16 3.95
N LEU A 164 8.00 -1.04 3.24
CA LEU A 164 9.18 -0.65 2.47
C LEU A 164 8.83 0.33 1.34
N VAL A 165 7.73 0.11 0.61
CA VAL A 165 7.23 1.08 -0.37
C VAL A 165 6.93 2.43 0.26
N ASN A 166 6.25 2.45 1.41
CA ASN A 166 5.95 3.71 2.09
C ASN A 166 7.21 4.49 2.47
N ILE A 167 8.26 3.81 2.92
CA ILE A 167 9.54 4.44 3.23
C ILE A 167 10.21 4.98 1.95
N LEU A 168 10.22 4.18 0.87
CA LEU A 168 10.76 4.62 -0.43
C LEU A 168 10.01 5.82 -1.03
N CYS A 169 8.71 5.94 -0.73
CA CYS A 169 7.88 7.03 -1.22
C CYS A 169 8.01 8.32 -0.38
N ILE A 170 8.72 8.35 0.75
CA ILE A 170 8.88 9.58 1.53
C ILE A 170 9.37 10.77 0.68
N PRO A 171 10.46 10.65 -0.13
CA PRO A 171 10.88 11.76 -1.00
C PRO A 171 9.86 12.07 -2.10
N LEU A 172 9.18 11.06 -2.66
CA LEU A 172 8.12 11.26 -3.65
C LEU A 172 6.98 12.12 -3.07
N ASP A 173 6.48 11.73 -1.91
CA ASP A 173 5.35 12.38 -1.25
C ASP A 173 5.66 13.82 -0.89
N LYS A 174 6.88 14.05 -0.38
CA LYS A 174 7.37 15.40 -0.10
C LYS A 174 7.41 16.26 -1.36
N ASN A 175 8.01 15.75 -2.44
CA ASN A 175 8.14 16.49 -3.70
C ASN A 175 6.77 16.80 -4.32
N ILE A 176 5.81 15.87 -4.25
CA ILE A 176 4.44 16.12 -4.70
C ILE A 176 3.79 17.19 -3.83
N TYR A 177 3.85 17.05 -2.50
CA TYR A 177 3.24 17.99 -1.58
C TYR A 177 3.77 19.41 -1.77
N GLU A 178 5.10 19.60 -1.80
CA GLU A 178 5.74 20.90 -2.02
C GLU A 178 5.33 21.53 -3.35
N TYR A 179 5.06 20.71 -4.37
CA TYR A 179 4.60 21.18 -5.67
C TYR A 179 3.11 21.61 -5.66
N VAL A 180 2.24 20.87 -4.97
CA VAL A 180 0.78 21.07 -5.03
C VAL A 180 0.25 22.01 -3.96
N TYR A 181 0.89 22.07 -2.78
CA TYR A 181 0.42 22.85 -1.64
C TYR A 181 0.29 24.36 -1.94
N PRO A 182 1.28 25.03 -2.56
CA PRO A 182 1.18 26.45 -2.90
C PRO A 182 0.07 26.78 -3.91
N LYS A 183 -0.47 25.77 -4.60
CA LYS A 183 -1.55 25.91 -5.58
C LYS A 183 -2.94 25.70 -4.96
N GLY A 184 -3.02 25.57 -3.64
CA GLY A 184 -4.28 25.29 -2.92
C GLY A 184 -4.81 23.87 -3.12
N LEU A 185 -4.00 22.97 -3.68
CA LEU A 185 -4.39 21.58 -3.94
C LEU A 185 -4.17 20.70 -2.70
N ARG A 186 -4.78 19.52 -2.71
CA ARG A 186 -4.65 18.47 -1.70
C ARG A 186 -4.05 17.23 -2.32
N TYR A 187 -3.29 16.49 -1.52
CA TYR A 187 -2.60 15.29 -1.95
C TYR A 187 -2.68 14.22 -0.87
N SER A 188 -2.91 12.98 -1.29
CA SER A 188 -2.69 11.79 -0.48
C SER A 188 -2.27 10.61 -1.37
N ARG A 189 -1.70 9.57 -0.74
CA ARG A 189 -1.29 8.33 -1.38
C ARG A 189 -1.76 7.11 -0.60
N TYR A 190 -2.36 6.16 -1.30
CA TYR A 190 -2.74 4.85 -0.79
C TYR A 190 -1.93 3.75 -1.48
N ILE A 191 -0.75 3.43 -0.92
CA ILE A 191 0.26 2.56 -1.56
C ILE A 191 0.65 3.09 -2.96
N ASP A 192 0.08 2.51 -4.01
CA ASP A 192 0.30 2.80 -5.42
C ASP A 192 -0.67 3.84 -5.99
N ASP A 193 -1.81 4.06 -5.34
CA ASP A 193 -2.78 5.08 -5.76
C ASP A 193 -2.38 6.46 -5.22
N ILE A 194 -2.11 7.40 -6.12
CA ILE A 194 -1.83 8.82 -5.81
C ILE A 194 -3.06 9.63 -6.20
N THR A 195 -3.54 10.50 -5.32
CA THR A 195 -4.67 11.39 -5.61
C THR A 195 -4.33 12.84 -5.31
N ILE A 196 -4.62 13.71 -6.27
CA ILE A 196 -4.53 15.17 -6.15
C ILE A 196 -5.93 15.73 -6.35
N SER A 197 -6.38 16.68 -5.52
CA SER A 197 -7.66 17.35 -5.73
C SER A 197 -7.62 18.84 -5.40
N GLY A 198 -8.58 19.59 -5.93
CA GLY A 198 -8.71 21.02 -5.67
C GLY A 198 -9.82 21.69 -6.48
N SER A 199 -9.78 23.02 -6.51
CA SER A 199 -10.71 23.85 -7.30
C SER A 199 -10.37 23.87 -8.79
N PHE A 200 -9.10 23.65 -9.16
CA PHE A 200 -8.67 23.60 -10.56
C PHE A 200 -7.32 22.88 -10.69
N ILE A 201 -7.18 22.00 -11.69
CA ILE A 201 -5.92 21.31 -12.00
C ILE A 201 -5.67 21.41 -13.50
N SER A 202 -4.67 22.20 -13.90
CA SER A 202 -4.31 22.37 -15.31
C SER A 202 -3.56 21.17 -15.88
N GLU A 203 -3.53 21.02 -17.21
CA GLU A 203 -2.70 19.99 -17.86
C GLU A 203 -1.22 20.15 -17.51
N LYS A 204 -0.70 21.38 -17.50
CA LYS A 204 0.68 21.66 -17.07
C LYS A 204 0.95 21.12 -15.66
N THR A 205 -0.03 21.23 -14.76
CA THR A 205 0.09 20.68 -13.40
C THR A 205 0.16 19.16 -13.42
N ARG A 206 -0.72 18.50 -14.19
CA ARG A 206 -0.72 17.04 -14.35
C ARG A 206 0.60 16.55 -14.97
N ALA A 207 1.10 17.19 -16.01
CA ALA A 207 2.37 16.86 -16.65
C ALA A 207 3.56 16.96 -15.67
N ASN A 208 3.62 18.03 -14.87
CA ASN A 208 4.67 18.18 -13.85
C ASN A 208 4.57 17.12 -12.75
N LEU A 209 3.35 16.75 -12.32
CA LEU A 209 3.15 15.66 -11.37
C LEU A 209 3.67 14.33 -11.91
N ARG A 210 3.43 14.03 -13.19
CA ARG A 210 4.00 12.83 -13.83
C ARG A 210 5.52 12.85 -13.80
N GLN A 211 6.14 13.98 -14.13
CA GLN A 211 7.60 14.14 -14.07
C GLN A 211 8.15 13.96 -12.65
N ILE A 212 7.46 14.47 -11.62
CA ILE A 212 7.87 14.28 -10.22
C ILE A 212 7.89 12.79 -9.86
N VAL A 213 6.87 12.02 -10.28
CA VAL A 213 6.83 10.57 -10.04
C VAL A 213 8.02 9.87 -10.70
N THR A 214 8.29 10.16 -11.98
CA THR A 214 9.40 9.56 -12.72
C THR A 214 10.76 9.92 -12.13
N ARG A 215 10.97 11.17 -11.71
CA ARG A 215 12.22 11.63 -11.05
C ARG A 215 12.49 10.93 -9.72
N ASN A 216 11.47 10.40 -9.06
CA ASN A 216 11.61 9.61 -7.83
C ASN A 216 11.72 8.10 -8.10
N ALA A 217 12.11 7.72 -9.32
CA ALA A 217 12.33 6.34 -9.75
C ALA A 217 11.08 5.45 -9.59
N PHE A 218 9.91 5.99 -9.90
CA PHE A 218 8.67 5.23 -10.00
C PHE A 218 8.06 5.35 -11.40
N PHE A 219 7.32 4.32 -11.80
CA PHE A 219 6.67 4.27 -13.11
C PHE A 219 5.17 4.45 -12.96
N LEU A 220 4.57 5.19 -13.88
CA LEU A 220 3.13 5.42 -13.91
C LEU A 220 2.40 4.41 -14.80
N ASN A 221 1.20 4.05 -14.38
CA ASN A 221 0.27 3.28 -15.18
C ASN A 221 -0.70 4.23 -15.89
N MET A 222 -0.32 4.68 -17.08
CA MET A 222 -1.09 5.64 -17.86
C MET A 222 -2.52 5.17 -18.16
N LYS A 223 -2.77 3.85 -18.23
CA LYS A 223 -4.11 3.29 -18.48
C LYS A 223 -5.08 3.41 -17.30
N LYS A 224 -4.56 3.64 -16.10
CA LYS A 224 -5.36 3.80 -14.87
C LYS A 224 -5.40 5.23 -14.38
N GLU A 225 -4.72 6.13 -15.07
CA GLU A 225 -4.81 7.55 -14.79
C GLU A 225 -6.25 8.02 -15.01
N THR A 226 -6.79 8.79 -14.08
CA THR A 226 -8.12 9.37 -14.22
C THR A 226 -8.08 10.85 -13.85
N PHE A 227 -8.87 11.64 -14.58
CA PHE A 227 -9.06 13.05 -14.30
C PHE A 227 -10.54 13.36 -14.34
N ASN A 228 -11.10 13.63 -13.17
CA ASN A 228 -12.49 14.00 -13.01
C ASN A 228 -12.60 15.51 -12.85
N THR A 229 -13.41 16.12 -13.69
CA THR A 229 -13.91 17.48 -13.58
C THR A 229 -15.30 17.38 -12.92
N GLY A 230 -15.71 18.36 -12.10
CA GLY A 230 -16.81 18.23 -11.12
C GLY A 230 -18.22 17.83 -11.60
N HIS A 231 -18.38 17.39 -12.84
CA HIS A 231 -19.56 16.77 -13.41
C HIS A 231 -19.61 15.24 -13.22
N SER A 232 -18.50 14.58 -12.88
CA SER A 232 -18.44 13.14 -12.64
C SER A 232 -18.19 12.80 -11.17
N ALA A 233 -18.75 11.68 -10.71
CA ALA A 233 -18.57 11.24 -9.34
C ALA A 233 -17.10 10.98 -9.03
N GLY A 234 -16.53 11.75 -8.10
CA GLY A 234 -15.14 11.58 -7.68
C GLY A 234 -14.97 10.30 -6.89
N ILE A 235 -14.45 9.25 -7.51
CA ILE A 235 -14.11 8.00 -6.83
C ILE A 235 -12.65 8.03 -6.40
N VAL A 236 -12.39 7.89 -5.10
CA VAL A 236 -11.04 7.74 -4.54
C VAL A 236 -11.01 6.48 -3.70
N THR A 237 -10.08 5.56 -3.99
CA THR A 237 -9.95 4.27 -3.29
C THR A 237 -11.29 3.49 -3.18
N GLY A 238 -12.14 3.59 -4.21
CA GLY A 238 -13.44 2.92 -4.27
C GLY A 238 -14.59 3.63 -3.53
N LEU A 239 -14.37 4.83 -2.98
CA LEU A 239 -15.37 5.61 -2.26
C LEU A 239 -15.76 6.86 -3.05
N ASN A 240 -17.04 7.25 -3.02
CA ASN A 240 -17.50 8.52 -3.55
C ASN A 240 -17.05 9.66 -2.61
N THR A 241 -16.53 10.73 -3.20
CA THR A 241 -15.94 11.89 -2.51
C THR A 241 -16.56 13.23 -2.96
N ASP A 242 -17.79 13.22 -3.45
CA ASP A 242 -18.48 14.45 -3.85
C ASP A 242 -19.14 15.13 -2.65
N SER A 243 -19.46 14.36 -1.61
CA SER A 243 -20.02 14.89 -0.37
C SER A 243 -18.92 15.33 0.62
N VAL A 244 -19.34 15.94 1.73
CA VAL A 244 -18.48 16.37 2.85
C VAL A 244 -17.71 15.19 3.47
N LYS A 245 -18.27 13.97 3.42
CA LYS A 245 -17.64 12.75 3.90
C LYS A 245 -17.57 11.69 2.79
N PRO A 246 -16.67 10.68 2.90
CA PRO A 246 -16.67 9.57 1.96
C PRO A 246 -17.97 8.76 2.07
N ILE A 247 -18.56 8.40 0.94
CA ILE A 247 -19.79 7.59 0.89
C ILE A 247 -19.52 6.34 0.05
N VAL A 248 -20.14 5.23 0.41
CA VAL A 248 -20.09 4.01 -0.39
C VAL A 248 -20.85 4.23 -1.72
N PRO A 249 -20.27 3.89 -2.88
CA PRO A 249 -20.91 4.12 -4.17
C PRO A 249 -22.32 3.53 -4.28
N ARG A 250 -23.23 4.24 -4.98
CA ARG A 250 -24.62 3.80 -5.16
C ARG A 250 -24.74 2.38 -5.73
N GLN A 251 -23.87 2.03 -6.68
CA GLN A 251 -23.85 0.69 -7.28
C GLN A 251 -23.55 -0.41 -6.25
N TYR A 252 -22.66 -0.15 -5.29
CA TYR A 252 -22.37 -1.11 -4.22
C TYR A 252 -23.60 -1.36 -3.35
N LYS A 253 -24.32 -0.29 -2.97
CA LYS A 253 -25.58 -0.38 -2.20
C LYS A 253 -26.66 -1.11 -2.99
N LYS A 254 -26.78 -0.85 -4.30
CA LYS A 254 -27.72 -1.55 -5.20
C LYS A 254 -27.43 -3.04 -5.26
N ASN A 255 -26.15 -3.43 -5.43
CA ASN A 255 -25.74 -4.83 -5.46
C ASN A 255 -26.00 -5.54 -4.13
N LEU A 256 -25.84 -4.85 -3.00
CA LEU A 256 -26.17 -5.40 -1.69
C LEU A 256 -27.67 -5.68 -1.57
N ARG A 257 -28.53 -4.71 -1.91
CA ARG A 257 -30.00 -4.90 -1.88
C ARG A 257 -30.46 -6.04 -2.77
N ALA A 258 -29.88 -6.17 -3.96
CA ALA A 258 -30.16 -7.28 -4.86
C ALA A 258 -29.77 -8.64 -4.25
N ALA A 259 -28.61 -8.71 -3.59
CA ALA A 259 -28.17 -9.93 -2.90
C ALA A 259 -29.10 -10.30 -1.73
N GLU A 260 -29.57 -9.31 -0.96
CA GLU A 260 -30.54 -9.52 0.13
C GLU A 260 -31.89 -10.01 -0.39
N TYR A 261 -32.39 -9.38 -1.45
CA TYR A 261 -33.65 -9.77 -2.09
C TYR A 261 -33.59 -11.21 -2.62
N ASN A 262 -32.49 -11.58 -3.30
CA ASN A 262 -32.30 -12.94 -3.80
C ASN A 262 -32.25 -13.97 -2.66
N LEU A 263 -31.58 -13.64 -1.55
CA LEU A 263 -31.53 -14.49 -0.36
C LEU A 263 -32.91 -14.70 0.28
N GLN A 264 -33.79 -13.69 0.22
CA GLN A 264 -35.15 -13.78 0.76
C GLN A 264 -36.07 -14.66 -0.11
N ARG A 265 -35.86 -14.67 -1.43
CA ARG A 265 -36.72 -15.41 -2.39
C ARG A 265 -36.24 -16.83 -2.70
N GLN A 266 -34.98 -17.14 -2.47
CA GLN A 266 -34.47 -18.49 -2.70
C GLN A 266 -35.03 -19.46 -1.69
N ASP A 267 -35.44 -20.63 -2.17
CA ASP A 267 -35.81 -21.76 -1.33
C ASP A 267 -34.56 -22.25 -0.57
N LYS A 268 -34.54 -22.00 0.73
CA LYS A 268 -33.38 -22.27 1.60
C LYS A 268 -33.13 -23.76 1.80
N THR A 269 -34.10 -24.60 1.43
CA THR A 269 -34.09 -26.06 1.56
C THR A 269 -33.18 -26.72 0.52
N THR A 270 -32.95 -26.06 -0.63
CA THR A 270 -32.14 -26.57 -1.75
C THR A 270 -30.66 -26.16 -1.68
N MET A 271 -30.28 -25.25 -0.77
CA MET A 271 -28.90 -24.79 -0.64
C MET A 271 -28.14 -25.60 0.42
N ALA A 272 -26.91 -26.00 0.09
CA ALA A 272 -25.99 -26.53 1.08
C ALA A 272 -25.80 -25.52 2.24
N LYS A 273 -25.91 -25.99 3.49
CA LYS A 273 -25.86 -25.14 4.70
C LYS A 273 -24.63 -24.21 4.72
N ASP A 274 -23.48 -24.70 4.24
CA ASP A 274 -22.24 -23.92 4.18
C ASP A 274 -22.29 -22.78 3.16
N ALA A 275 -22.94 -22.98 2.02
CA ALA A 275 -23.12 -21.93 1.02
C ALA A 275 -24.03 -20.80 1.56
N LEU A 276 -25.12 -21.18 2.23
CA LEU A 276 -26.03 -20.23 2.88
C LEU A 276 -25.32 -19.45 3.99
N LYS A 277 -24.51 -20.11 4.81
CA LYS A 277 -23.68 -19.47 5.85
C LYS A 277 -22.68 -18.48 5.26
N SER A 278 -21.96 -18.88 4.21
CA SER A 278 -21.00 -18.03 3.50
C SER A 278 -21.66 -16.77 2.90
N LEU A 279 -22.82 -16.92 2.26
CA LEU A 279 -23.57 -15.81 1.68
C LEU A 279 -24.07 -14.83 2.76
N ASN A 280 -24.58 -15.32 3.89
CA ASN A 280 -25.00 -14.50 5.02
C ASN A 280 -23.83 -13.69 5.60
N LEU A 281 -22.67 -14.32 5.82
CA LEU A 281 -21.46 -13.65 6.28
C LEU A 281 -20.99 -12.57 5.30
N SER A 282 -21.09 -12.83 3.99
CA SER A 282 -20.77 -11.86 2.94
C SER A 282 -21.69 -10.64 2.98
N ILE A 283 -23.00 -10.83 3.10
CA ILE A 283 -23.99 -9.75 3.23
C ILE A 283 -23.74 -8.93 4.50
N LEU A 284 -23.53 -9.61 5.64
CA LEU A 284 -23.23 -8.96 6.91
C LEU A 284 -21.95 -8.12 6.82
N GLY A 285 -20.89 -8.65 6.23
CA GLY A 285 -19.64 -7.92 6.01
C GLY A 285 -19.83 -6.67 5.14
N LYS A 286 -20.64 -6.75 4.08
CA LYS A 286 -20.97 -5.59 3.23
C LYS A 286 -21.77 -4.52 3.99
N LYS A 287 -22.70 -4.92 4.87
CA LYS A 287 -23.43 -3.98 5.74
C LYS A 287 -22.49 -3.29 6.75
N GLN A 288 -21.64 -4.06 7.41
CA GLN A 288 -20.65 -3.52 8.35
C GLN A 288 -19.69 -2.56 7.66
N TYR A 289 -19.28 -2.86 6.42
CA TYR A 289 -18.47 -1.95 5.61
C TYR A 289 -19.17 -0.61 5.38
N ILE A 290 -20.45 -0.61 4.99
CA ILE A 290 -21.22 0.64 4.85
C ILE A 290 -21.25 1.41 6.17
N LYS A 291 -21.55 0.74 7.29
CA LYS A 291 -21.58 1.38 8.61
C LYS A 291 -20.21 1.95 9.01
N ALA A 292 -19.11 1.27 8.70
CA ALA A 292 -17.77 1.76 9.00
C ALA A 292 -17.37 3.00 8.16
N ILE A 293 -17.87 3.11 6.93
CA ILE A 293 -17.61 4.24 6.05
C ILE A 293 -18.52 5.43 6.36
N GLU A 294 -19.82 5.19 6.52
CA GLU A 294 -20.85 6.24 6.59
C GLU A 294 -21.33 6.57 8.01
N GLY A 295 -21.00 5.75 9.00
CA GLY A 295 -21.07 6.09 10.42
C GLY A 295 -19.95 7.04 10.82
#